data_AF-A0A635JAT2-F1
#
_entry.id   AF-A0A635JAT2-F1
#
_cell.length_a   1.000
_cell.length_b   1.000
_cell.length_c   1.000
_cell.angle_alpha   90.00
_cell.angle_beta   90.00
_cell.angle_gamma   90.00
#
_symmetry.space_group_name_H-M   'P 1'
#
loop_
_entity.id
_entity.type
_entity.pdbx_description
1 polymer ?
#
loop_
_entity_poly.entity_id
_entity_poly.type
_entity_poly.pdbx_seq_one_letter_code
_entity_poly.pdbx_strand_id
1 'polypeptide(L)'
;MEKFKKIYQKTISFLYKNTTLYKKDLLYGFCTQPVLLYKPTADYRTILNLNDIFYKDAMLSWNDNLNKILTKLITVNRIHNAAFDFSKIQSLTSSKSFGGEYNGCIDGTWFPDLFSWGRGMYPAENLKAQTEDDWMNNIKHIEFEGFRRTSPIRITYYEWLDRYLASNCGGSHHAAMVVYQSIRDKFKYFREADIDICSIDHNAVTDLENNYYSFFAFDEVSQHVNSTEIYTYKLFHQFLGHYVSDNVITLPVHHYYKKIKMFFIPKNNLKMESEDFIRFLDLAHRAKRVILLNEYLKSPVTYHTEPYIHSLNNIYLGDPVREYRR
;
A
#
# COMPACT_ATOMS: atom_id res chain seq x y z
N MET A 1 39.47 -30.40 -30.90
CA MET A 1 38.66 -30.94 -29.78
C MET A 1 37.75 -29.86 -29.14
N GLU A 2 38.24 -28.67 -28.81
CA GLU A 2 37.42 -27.57 -28.25
C GLU A 2 36.27 -27.09 -29.16
N LYS A 3 36.48 -27.04 -30.48
CA LYS A 3 35.47 -26.59 -31.45
C LYS A 3 34.24 -27.51 -31.45
N PHE A 4 34.47 -28.82 -31.34
CA PHE A 4 33.42 -29.84 -31.21
C PHE A 4 32.68 -29.73 -29.88
N LYS A 5 33.39 -29.49 -28.78
CA LYS A 5 32.79 -29.25 -27.46
C LYS A 5 31.87 -28.02 -27.46
N LYS A 6 32.29 -26.92 -28.10
CA LYS A 6 31.47 -25.70 -28.26
C LYS A 6 30.21 -25.94 -29.10
N ILE A 7 30.30 -26.68 -30.21
CA ILE A 7 29.14 -27.00 -31.04
C ILE A 7 28.16 -27.90 -30.27
N TYR A 8 28.67 -28.96 -29.62
CA TYR A 8 27.87 -29.86 -28.82
C TYR A 8 27.12 -29.14 -27.67
N GLN A 9 27.81 -28.26 -26.94
CA GLN A 9 27.20 -27.43 -25.89
C GLN A 9 26.13 -26.47 -26.46
N LYS A 10 26.37 -25.85 -27.62
CA LYS A 10 25.36 -25.00 -28.27
C LYS A 10 24.13 -25.80 -28.70
N THR A 11 24.30 -27.00 -29.25
CA THR A 11 23.20 -27.87 -29.66
C THR A 11 22.39 -28.34 -28.45
N ILE A 12 23.03 -28.79 -27.37
CA ILE A 12 22.32 -29.16 -26.12
C ILE A 12 21.54 -27.96 -25.59
N SER A 13 22.18 -26.78 -25.51
CA SER A 13 21.51 -25.57 -25.03
C SER A 13 20.30 -25.21 -25.90
N PHE A 14 20.43 -25.30 -27.23
CA PHE A 14 19.33 -25.08 -28.16
C PHE A 14 18.19 -26.08 -27.96
N LEU A 15 18.49 -27.37 -27.82
CA LEU A 15 17.49 -28.40 -27.59
C LEU A 15 16.77 -28.20 -26.25
N TYR A 16 17.52 -27.91 -25.18
CA TYR A 16 16.98 -27.64 -23.86
C TYR A 16 16.06 -26.42 -23.86
N LYS A 17 16.42 -25.34 -24.57
CA LYS A 17 15.57 -24.13 -24.69
C LYS A 17 14.18 -24.40 -25.28
N ASN A 18 14.02 -25.47 -26.05
CA ASN A 18 12.73 -25.86 -26.62
C ASN A 18 11.90 -26.76 -25.69
N THR A 19 12.38 -27.05 -24.48
CA THR A 19 11.67 -27.92 -23.53
C THR A 19 10.74 -27.14 -22.59
N THR A 20 9.75 -27.83 -22.04
CA THR A 20 8.92 -27.31 -20.94
C THR A 20 9.72 -27.09 -19.66
N LEU A 21 10.76 -27.91 -19.43
CA LEU A 21 11.68 -27.77 -18.30
C LEU A 21 12.40 -26.42 -18.33
N TYR A 22 12.85 -25.97 -19.50
CA TYR A 22 13.48 -24.67 -19.63
C TYR A 22 12.56 -23.50 -19.25
N LYS A 23 11.28 -23.55 -19.68
CA LYS A 23 10.29 -22.54 -19.29
C LYS A 23 10.09 -22.51 -17.77
N LYS A 24 10.07 -23.68 -17.12
CA LYS A 24 10.00 -23.79 -15.65
C LYS A 24 11.24 -23.18 -14.99
N ASP A 25 12.43 -23.53 -15.45
CA ASP A 25 13.68 -23.03 -14.88
C ASP A 25 13.83 -21.51 -15.04
N LEU A 26 13.33 -20.94 -16.16
CA LEU A 26 13.22 -19.49 -16.33
C LEU A 26 12.24 -18.85 -15.36
N LEU A 27 11.07 -19.46 -15.19
CA LEU A 27 10.03 -18.98 -14.27
C LEU A 27 10.52 -18.99 -12.82
N TYR A 28 11.20 -20.05 -12.40
CA TYR A 28 11.82 -20.14 -11.06
C TYR A 28 13.06 -19.26 -10.90
N GLY A 29 13.79 -19.03 -11.99
CA GLY A 29 14.97 -18.15 -12.04
C GLY A 29 14.62 -16.67 -11.97
N PHE A 30 13.36 -16.29 -12.19
CA PHE A 30 12.94 -14.90 -12.16
C PHE A 30 12.92 -14.36 -10.71
N CYS A 31 13.70 -13.31 -10.47
CA CYS A 31 13.85 -12.71 -9.14
C CYS A 31 13.19 -11.32 -9.11
N THR A 32 11.94 -11.26 -8.66
CA THR A 32 11.36 -10.01 -8.17
C THR A 32 11.91 -9.73 -6.77
N GLN A 33 12.11 -8.45 -6.46
CA GLN A 33 12.40 -8.04 -5.09
C GLN A 33 11.24 -8.44 -4.16
N PRO A 34 11.50 -8.70 -2.86
CA PRO A 34 10.44 -9.02 -1.92
C PRO A 34 9.36 -7.92 -1.89
N VAL A 35 8.12 -8.32 -2.12
CA VAL A 35 6.92 -7.49 -1.99
C VAL A 35 6.51 -7.51 -0.53
N LEU A 36 6.99 -6.51 0.21
CA LEU A 36 6.62 -6.27 1.59
C LEU A 36 5.76 -5.00 1.63
N LEU A 37 4.61 -5.05 2.32
CA LEU A 37 3.72 -3.91 2.44
C LEU A 37 3.98 -3.18 3.77
N TYR A 38 3.99 -1.85 3.72
CA TYR A 38 4.21 -1.01 4.87
C TYR A 38 3.07 -1.15 5.87
N LYS A 39 3.43 -1.13 7.15
CA LYS A 39 2.49 -0.84 8.23
C LYS A 39 1.84 0.52 7.96
N PRO A 40 0.52 0.66 8.15
CA PRO A 40 -0.13 1.95 8.00
C PRO A 40 0.45 2.98 8.99
N THR A 41 0.67 4.22 8.54
CA THR A 41 1.26 5.35 9.31
C THR A 41 0.34 6.57 9.30
N ALA A 42 0.65 7.64 10.02
CA ALA A 42 -0.20 8.84 10.02
C ALA A 42 -0.37 9.47 8.62
N ASP A 43 0.47 9.09 7.66
CA ASP A 43 0.36 9.46 6.24
C ASP A 43 -0.31 8.35 5.41
N TYR A 44 -1.29 8.76 4.58
CA TYR A 44 -2.07 7.85 3.75
C TYR A 44 -1.27 7.06 2.71
N ARG A 45 -0.07 7.50 2.30
CA ARG A 45 0.73 6.84 1.25
C ARG A 45 1.26 5.47 1.67
N THR A 46 1.14 5.12 2.95
CA THR A 46 1.43 3.78 3.49
C THR A 46 0.20 2.88 3.58
N ILE A 47 -0.99 3.41 3.30
CA ILE A 47 -2.23 2.65 3.20
C ILE A 47 -2.43 2.21 1.75
N LEU A 48 -2.68 0.92 1.54
CA LEU A 48 -3.09 0.43 0.23
C LEU A 48 -4.59 0.74 0.02
N ASN A 49 -4.88 1.83 -0.69
CA ASN A 49 -6.26 2.28 -0.92
C ASN A 49 -6.90 1.49 -2.06
N LEU A 50 -7.50 0.34 -1.73
CA LEU A 50 -8.17 -0.53 -2.70
C LEU A 50 -9.33 0.17 -3.42
N ASN A 51 -10.06 1.06 -2.74
CA ASN A 51 -11.19 1.77 -3.34
C ASN A 51 -10.74 2.68 -4.50
N ASP A 52 -9.62 3.38 -4.32
CA ASP A 52 -9.04 4.26 -5.36
C ASP A 52 -8.43 3.44 -6.50
N ILE A 53 -7.75 2.33 -6.19
CA ILE A 53 -7.15 1.44 -7.19
C ILE A 53 -8.20 0.83 -8.12
N PHE A 54 -9.37 0.45 -7.58
CA PHE A 54 -10.45 -0.16 -8.36
C PHE A 54 -11.49 0.84 -8.88
N TYR A 55 -11.18 2.15 -8.81
CA TYR A 55 -12.08 3.18 -9.30
C TYR A 55 -12.24 3.08 -10.82
N LYS A 56 -13.49 3.12 -11.28
CA LYS A 56 -13.92 2.77 -12.65
C LYS A 56 -13.14 3.50 -13.76
N ASP A 57 -12.78 4.76 -13.53
CA ASP A 57 -12.07 5.57 -14.52
C ASP A 57 -10.61 5.14 -14.73
N ALA A 58 -10.01 4.44 -13.77
CA ALA A 58 -8.67 3.87 -13.90
C ALA A 58 -8.62 2.63 -14.83
N MET A 59 -9.79 2.09 -15.22
CA MET A 59 -9.92 0.78 -15.88
C MET A 59 -10.61 0.83 -17.26
N LEU A 60 -10.77 2.03 -17.84
CA LEU A 60 -11.61 2.27 -19.03
C LEU A 60 -11.25 1.49 -20.31
N SER A 61 -10.08 0.82 -20.36
CA SER A 61 -9.60 0.08 -21.54
C SER A 61 -9.48 -1.44 -21.34
N TRP A 62 -10.02 -1.97 -20.24
CA TRP A 62 -9.77 -3.36 -19.83
C TRP A 62 -10.90 -4.32 -20.20
N ASN A 63 -10.61 -5.63 -20.07
CA ASN A 63 -11.59 -6.70 -20.24
C ASN A 63 -12.84 -6.46 -19.37
N ASP A 64 -14.01 -6.39 -20.02
CA ASP A 64 -15.30 -6.13 -19.37
C ASP A 64 -15.59 -7.05 -18.17
N ASN A 65 -15.12 -8.29 -18.21
CA ASN A 65 -15.31 -9.24 -17.11
C ASN A 65 -14.47 -8.86 -15.88
N LEU A 66 -13.17 -8.58 -16.08
CA LEU A 66 -12.30 -8.18 -14.98
C LEU A 66 -12.78 -6.87 -14.35
N ASN A 67 -13.20 -5.91 -15.17
CA ASN A 67 -13.74 -4.63 -14.69
C ASN A 67 -14.99 -4.81 -13.84
N LYS A 68 -15.92 -5.66 -14.26
CA LYS A 68 -17.13 -5.97 -13.48
C LYS A 68 -16.81 -6.60 -12.12
N ILE A 69 -15.77 -7.42 -12.04
CA ILE A 69 -15.32 -8.05 -10.79
C ILE A 69 -14.66 -6.99 -9.90
N LEU A 70 -13.67 -6.25 -10.42
CA LEU A 70 -12.88 -5.31 -9.62
C LEU A 70 -13.71 -4.13 -9.09
N THR A 71 -14.66 -3.62 -9.87
CA THR A 71 -15.57 -2.54 -9.43
C THR A 71 -16.53 -2.95 -8.31
N LYS A 72 -16.74 -4.25 -8.09
CA LYS A 72 -17.53 -4.79 -6.98
C LYS A 72 -16.68 -5.21 -5.80
N LEU A 73 -15.36 -5.25 -5.95
CA LEU A 73 -14.45 -5.81 -4.94
C LEU A 73 -14.49 -5.02 -3.63
N ILE A 74 -14.78 -3.72 -3.70
CA ILE A 74 -14.92 -2.83 -2.55
C ILE A 74 -16.34 -2.30 -2.50
N THR A 75 -17.02 -2.56 -1.38
CA THR A 75 -18.32 -1.96 -1.08
C THR A 75 -18.12 -0.70 -0.23
N VAL A 76 -18.80 0.37 -0.59
CA VAL A 76 -18.75 1.66 0.12
C VAL A 76 -20.12 1.97 0.71
N ASN A 77 -20.21 1.99 2.05
CA ASN A 77 -21.40 2.45 2.78
C ASN A 77 -21.15 3.85 3.34
N ARG A 78 -22.06 4.79 3.05
CA ARG A 78 -21.91 6.19 3.47
C ARG A 78 -22.75 6.47 4.70
N ILE A 79 -22.12 6.97 5.76
CA ILE A 79 -22.77 7.36 7.00
C ILE A 79 -22.48 8.82 7.29
N HIS A 80 -23.53 9.57 7.61
CA HIS A 80 -23.42 10.90 8.18
C HIS A 80 -23.44 10.82 9.71
N ASN A 81 -22.47 11.44 10.38
CA ASN A 81 -22.37 11.48 11.83
C ASN A 81 -22.24 12.93 12.32
N ALA A 82 -23.27 13.43 13.01
CA ALA A 82 -23.31 14.80 13.52
C ALA A 82 -22.30 15.08 14.66
N ALA A 83 -21.80 14.05 15.33
CA ALA A 83 -20.91 14.17 16.50
C ALA A 83 -19.79 13.13 16.45
N PHE A 84 -19.05 13.11 15.35
CA PHE A 84 -17.87 12.27 15.22
C PHE A 84 -16.75 12.75 16.15
N ASP A 85 -16.16 11.82 16.90
CA ASP A 85 -15.03 12.08 17.78
C ASP A 85 -13.74 12.19 16.97
N PHE A 86 -13.20 13.41 16.89
CA PHE A 86 -12.00 13.70 16.09
C PHE A 86 -10.78 12.89 16.54
N SER A 87 -10.74 12.45 17.81
CA SER A 87 -9.64 11.63 18.34
C SER A 87 -9.52 10.25 17.69
N LYS A 88 -10.57 9.78 16.99
CA LYS A 88 -10.57 8.49 16.28
C LYS A 88 -9.76 8.51 14.99
N ILE A 89 -9.42 9.68 14.45
CA ILE A 89 -8.66 9.78 13.20
C ILE A 89 -7.24 9.28 13.44
N GLN A 90 -6.78 8.36 12.60
CA GLN A 90 -5.44 7.76 12.70
C GLN A 90 -4.51 8.23 11.58
N SER A 91 -5.06 8.65 10.44
CA SER A 91 -4.29 9.08 9.27
C SER A 91 -4.89 10.28 8.56
N LEU A 92 -4.03 10.95 7.79
CA LEU A 92 -4.35 12.12 6.98
C LEU A 92 -3.91 11.94 5.52
N THR A 93 -4.70 12.48 4.58
CA THR A 93 -4.37 12.47 3.14
C THR A 93 -3.24 13.43 2.76
N SER A 94 -2.88 14.35 3.64
CA SER A 94 -1.85 15.35 3.43
C SER A 94 -1.07 15.57 4.72
N SER A 95 -0.09 14.71 4.98
CA SER A 95 0.82 14.86 6.11
C SER A 95 2.03 15.66 5.66
N LYS A 96 2.08 16.95 6.01
CA LYS A 96 3.26 17.80 5.77
C LYS A 96 4.44 17.32 6.62
N SER A 97 5.65 17.58 6.14
CA SER A 97 6.89 17.35 6.89
C SER A 97 7.27 18.58 7.73
N PHE A 98 8.07 18.37 8.79
CA PHE A 98 8.70 19.38 9.63
C PHE A 98 10.19 19.04 9.87
N GLY A 99 11.04 20.06 10.06
CA GLY A 99 12.51 19.91 10.08
C GLY A 99 13.18 20.64 8.91
N GLY A 100 14.39 21.15 9.10
CA GLY A 100 15.07 22.03 8.13
C GLY A 100 15.45 21.34 6.81
N GLU A 101 15.49 22.13 5.74
CA GLU A 101 15.67 21.71 4.33
C GLU A 101 16.93 20.87 4.05
N TYR A 102 17.90 20.82 4.97
CA TYR A 102 19.20 20.18 4.77
C TYR A 102 19.41 18.85 5.52
N ASN A 103 18.60 18.49 6.53
CA ASN A 103 18.75 17.24 7.30
C ASN A 103 17.40 16.73 7.82
N GLY A 104 16.84 15.72 7.15
CA GLY A 104 15.78 14.86 7.68
C GLY A 104 14.46 15.55 7.98
N CYS A 105 13.67 15.85 6.94
CA CYS A 105 12.26 16.21 7.11
C CYS A 105 11.48 15.04 7.73
N ILE A 106 10.98 15.24 8.94
CA ILE A 106 10.14 14.29 9.68
C ILE A 106 8.69 14.53 9.28
N ASP A 107 7.94 13.50 8.91
CA ASP A 107 6.53 13.65 8.58
C ASP A 107 5.68 12.53 9.18
N GLY A 108 4.37 12.53 8.87
CA GLY A 108 3.44 11.54 9.37
C GLY A 108 3.80 10.09 9.02
N THR A 109 4.70 9.84 8.06
CA THR A 109 5.12 8.49 7.68
C THR A 109 6.03 7.83 8.71
N TRP A 110 6.58 8.62 9.63
CA TRP A 110 7.48 8.14 10.69
C TRP A 110 6.71 7.59 11.89
N PHE A 111 5.40 7.83 11.94
CA PHE A 111 4.56 7.53 13.10
C PHE A 111 3.43 6.56 12.74
N PRO A 112 3.13 5.57 13.58
CA PRO A 112 2.08 4.59 13.30
C PRO A 112 0.67 5.21 13.22
N ASP A 113 0.43 6.36 13.84
CA ASP A 113 -0.84 7.08 13.82
C ASP A 113 -0.67 8.57 14.22
N LEU A 114 -1.75 9.35 14.09
CA LEU A 114 -1.77 10.77 14.47
C LEU A 114 -1.46 11.01 15.94
N PHE A 115 -1.90 10.13 16.84
CA PHE A 115 -1.60 10.24 18.27
C PHE A 115 -0.09 10.17 18.52
N SER A 116 0.56 9.16 17.96
CA SER A 116 1.99 8.93 18.05
C SER A 116 2.77 10.07 17.40
N TRP A 117 2.25 10.61 16.29
CA TRP A 117 2.81 11.78 15.65
C TRP A 117 2.75 13.00 16.57
N GLY A 118 1.58 13.36 17.10
CA GLY A 118 1.44 14.49 18.02
C GLY A 118 2.28 14.33 19.30
N ARG A 119 2.44 13.10 19.80
CA ARG A 119 3.32 12.80 20.94
C ARG A 119 4.80 13.06 20.64
N GLY A 120 5.26 12.71 19.43
CA GLY A 120 6.67 12.77 19.07
C GLY A 120 7.11 14.07 18.40
N MET A 121 6.21 15.01 18.17
CA MET A 121 6.52 16.31 17.58
C MET A 121 7.22 17.25 18.57
N TYR A 122 8.14 18.07 18.04
CA TYR A 122 8.77 19.20 18.75
C TYR A 122 7.83 20.42 18.72
N PRO A 123 7.20 20.80 19.84
CA PRO A 123 6.32 21.96 19.85
C PRO A 123 7.14 23.26 19.78
N ALA A 124 7.15 23.93 18.63
CA ALA A 124 7.53 25.35 18.57
C ALA A 124 6.49 26.20 19.32
N GLU A 125 6.78 27.47 19.60
CA GLU A 125 5.88 28.42 20.28
C GLU A 125 4.42 28.36 19.80
N ASN A 126 4.23 28.19 18.50
CA ASN A 126 2.94 28.17 17.81
C ASN A 126 2.31 26.77 17.69
N LEU A 127 2.93 25.72 18.22
CA LEU A 127 2.51 24.32 18.06
C LEU A 127 2.69 23.57 19.39
N LYS A 128 2.16 24.12 20.49
CA LYS A 128 2.24 23.52 21.82
C LYS A 128 1.05 22.60 22.10
N ALA A 129 1.16 21.83 23.17
CA ALA A 129 0.12 20.92 23.67
C ALA A 129 0.26 20.73 25.19
N GLN A 130 0.50 21.82 25.91
CA GLN A 130 0.72 21.82 27.36
C GLN A 130 -0.52 22.30 28.12
N THR A 131 -1.25 23.26 27.56
CA THR A 131 -2.38 23.93 28.20
C THR A 131 -3.69 23.75 27.44
N GLU A 132 -4.80 24.16 28.05
CA GLU A 132 -6.10 24.28 27.39
C GLU A 132 -6.09 25.38 26.31
N ASP A 133 -5.31 26.46 26.50
CA ASP A 133 -5.14 27.49 25.48
C ASP A 133 -4.45 26.93 24.22
N ASP A 134 -3.42 26.10 24.40
CA ASP A 134 -2.75 25.41 23.29
C ASP A 134 -3.75 24.53 22.52
N TRP A 135 -4.59 23.79 23.26
CA TRP A 135 -5.64 22.96 22.70
C TRP A 135 -6.62 23.78 21.84
N MET A 136 -7.12 24.90 22.38
CA MET A 136 -8.03 25.79 21.67
C MET A 136 -7.37 26.45 20.45
N ASN A 137 -6.09 26.81 20.53
CA ASN A 137 -5.33 27.37 19.42
C ASN A 137 -5.11 26.34 18.31
N ASN A 138 -4.78 25.09 18.66
CA ASN A 138 -4.66 24.01 17.70
C ASN A 138 -5.99 23.74 16.99
N ILE A 139 -7.12 23.71 17.71
CA ILE A 139 -8.46 23.59 17.11
C ILE A 139 -8.70 24.74 16.12
N LYS A 140 -8.53 25.99 16.54
CA LYS A 140 -8.73 27.15 15.65
C LYS A 140 -7.91 27.04 14.38
N HIS A 141 -6.66 26.58 14.49
CA HIS A 141 -5.77 26.43 13.34
C HIS A 141 -6.25 25.33 12.38
N ILE A 142 -6.59 24.13 12.88
CA ILE A 142 -7.09 23.06 12.00
C ILE A 142 -8.42 23.43 11.33
N GLU A 143 -9.26 24.20 12.02
CA GLU A 143 -10.54 24.66 11.47
C GLU A 143 -10.38 25.77 10.43
N PHE A 144 -9.31 26.57 10.53
CA PHE A 144 -9.00 27.56 9.51
C PHE A 144 -8.42 26.92 8.25
N GLU A 145 -7.51 25.95 8.40
CA GLU A 145 -6.79 25.36 7.28
C GLU A 145 -7.52 24.18 6.63
N GLY A 146 -7.66 23.07 7.36
CA GLY A 146 -7.96 21.75 6.78
C GLY A 146 -9.35 21.19 7.08
N PHE A 147 -9.99 21.64 8.16
CA PHE A 147 -11.22 21.07 8.71
C PHE A 147 -12.25 22.17 9.01
N ARG A 148 -12.57 22.97 8.00
CA ARG A 148 -13.48 24.13 8.10
C ARG A 148 -14.80 23.78 8.75
N ARG A 149 -15.28 24.63 9.67
CA ARG A 149 -16.58 24.45 10.36
C ARG A 149 -17.79 24.47 9.43
N THR A 150 -17.64 25.06 8.25
CA THR A 150 -18.72 25.21 7.26
C THR A 150 -19.05 23.93 6.50
N SER A 151 -18.34 22.82 6.76
CA SER A 151 -18.57 21.55 6.10
C SER A 151 -18.28 20.37 7.02
N PRO A 152 -18.98 19.23 6.84
CA PRO A 152 -18.60 17.97 7.46
C PRO A 152 -17.15 17.60 7.12
N ILE A 153 -16.45 16.96 8.06
CA ILE A 153 -15.15 16.35 7.78
C ILE A 153 -15.37 15.09 6.93
N ARG A 154 -14.55 14.90 5.90
CA ARG A 154 -14.62 13.70 5.05
C ARG A 154 -13.70 12.63 5.59
N ILE A 155 -14.24 11.46 5.85
CA ILE A 155 -13.53 10.33 6.44
C ILE A 155 -13.74 9.10 5.58
N THR A 156 -12.67 8.31 5.43
CA THR A 156 -12.74 6.95 4.92
C THR A 156 -12.34 6.00 6.04
N TYR A 157 -13.21 5.05 6.37
CA TYR A 157 -12.90 3.96 7.29
C TYR A 157 -12.62 2.69 6.50
N TYR A 158 -11.38 2.21 6.56
CA TYR A 158 -10.97 0.96 5.93
C TYR A 158 -11.15 -0.20 6.91
N GLU A 159 -12.24 -0.95 6.79
CA GLU A 159 -12.53 -2.08 7.70
C GLU A 159 -11.40 -3.10 7.72
N TRP A 160 -10.79 -3.36 6.56
CA TRP A 160 -9.72 -4.34 6.42
C TRP A 160 -8.39 -3.93 7.06
N LEU A 161 -8.24 -2.68 7.49
CA LEU A 161 -7.10 -2.21 8.28
C LEU A 161 -7.52 -1.70 9.67
N ASP A 162 -8.81 -1.72 9.98
CA ASP A 162 -9.42 -1.01 11.11
C ASP A 162 -8.88 0.42 11.25
N ARG A 163 -9.09 1.23 10.20
CA ARG A 163 -8.39 2.51 10.09
C ARG A 163 -9.21 3.68 9.58
N TYR A 164 -9.27 4.75 10.38
CA TYR A 164 -9.86 6.02 10.00
C TYR A 164 -8.83 6.95 9.33
N LEU A 165 -9.08 7.28 8.07
CA LEU A 165 -8.34 8.25 7.27
C LEU A 165 -9.23 9.49 7.08
N ALA A 166 -8.77 10.67 7.50
CA ALA A 166 -9.46 11.90 7.21
C ALA A 166 -8.83 12.64 6.02
N SER A 167 -9.69 13.20 5.17
CA SER A 167 -9.25 14.10 4.11
C SER A 167 -8.85 15.44 4.71
N ASN A 168 -7.65 15.91 4.38
CA ASN A 168 -7.14 17.20 4.82
C ASN A 168 -6.32 17.88 3.71
N CYS A 169 -6.32 19.21 3.74
CA CYS A 169 -5.55 20.07 2.82
C CYS A 169 -4.56 20.99 3.55
N GLY A 170 -4.50 20.93 4.88
CA GLY A 170 -3.64 21.76 5.73
C GLY A 170 -3.75 21.36 7.21
N GLY A 171 -2.95 22.00 8.07
CA GLY A 171 -3.03 21.86 9.52
C GLY A 171 -2.66 20.48 10.09
N SER A 172 -1.99 19.60 9.34
CA SER A 172 -1.74 18.20 9.74
C SER A 172 -1.02 18.07 11.08
N HIS A 173 -0.05 18.95 11.34
CA HIS A 173 0.68 19.05 12.61
C HIS A 173 -0.24 19.38 13.79
N HIS A 174 -1.09 20.38 13.63
CA HIS A 174 -2.06 20.77 14.66
C HIS A 174 -3.14 19.70 14.84
N ALA A 175 -3.53 18.99 13.79
CA ALA A 175 -4.48 17.88 13.88
C ALA A 175 -3.88 16.72 14.69
N ALA A 176 -2.60 16.40 14.49
CA ALA A 176 -1.88 15.43 15.30
C ALA A 176 -1.82 15.86 16.79
N MET A 177 -1.54 17.14 17.06
CA MET A 177 -1.55 17.68 18.42
C MET A 177 -2.93 17.64 19.07
N VAL A 178 -3.99 17.92 18.30
CA VAL A 178 -5.38 17.78 18.76
C VAL A 178 -5.65 16.32 19.12
N VAL A 179 -5.35 15.35 18.26
CA VAL A 179 -5.55 13.92 18.58
C VAL A 179 -4.75 13.53 19.83
N TYR A 180 -3.50 13.96 19.94
CA TYR A 180 -2.65 13.71 21.11
C TYR A 180 -3.22 14.26 22.42
N GLN A 181 -3.62 15.54 22.46
CA GLN A 181 -4.22 16.16 23.66
C GLN A 181 -5.58 15.56 23.99
N SER A 182 -6.40 15.25 22.99
CA SER A 182 -7.71 14.61 23.18
C SER A 182 -7.58 13.30 23.96
N ILE A 183 -6.60 12.48 23.56
CA ILE A 183 -6.39 11.16 24.17
C ILE A 183 -5.67 11.29 25.53
N ARG A 184 -4.60 12.10 25.61
CA ARG A 184 -3.80 12.27 26.84
C ARG A 184 -4.60 12.94 27.96
N ASP A 185 -5.29 14.03 27.63
CA ASP A 185 -5.95 14.91 28.61
C ASP A 185 -7.46 14.69 28.68
N LYS A 186 -8.02 13.79 27.85
CA LYS A 186 -9.46 13.52 27.73
C LYS A 186 -10.28 14.72 27.26
N PHE A 187 -9.66 15.67 26.55
CA PHE A 187 -10.41 16.74 25.88
C PHE A 187 -11.26 16.18 24.75
N LYS A 188 -12.47 16.74 24.60
CA LYS A 188 -13.45 16.30 23.63
C LYS A 188 -13.56 17.32 22.52
N TYR A 189 -13.37 16.87 21.29
CA TYR A 189 -13.63 17.66 20.09
C TYR A 189 -14.47 16.84 19.12
N PHE A 190 -15.75 17.19 19.02
CA PHE A 190 -16.70 16.54 18.14
C PHE A 190 -16.95 17.40 16.91
N ARG A 191 -17.06 16.76 15.76
CA ARG A 191 -17.36 17.41 14.48
C ARG A 191 -18.38 16.60 13.70
N GLU A 192 -19.17 17.30 12.91
CA GLU A 192 -19.97 16.71 11.85
C GLU A 192 -19.04 16.03 10.83
N ALA A 193 -19.34 14.80 10.42
CA ALA A 193 -18.53 13.99 9.52
C ALA A 193 -19.36 13.19 8.52
N ASP A 194 -18.87 13.12 7.29
CA ASP A 194 -19.31 12.16 6.28
C ASP A 194 -18.28 11.04 6.20
N ILE A 195 -18.72 9.80 6.46
CA ILE A 195 -17.86 8.63 6.60
C ILE A 195 -18.19 7.63 5.49
N ASP A 196 -17.23 7.39 4.61
CA ASP A 196 -17.24 6.28 3.66
C ASP A 196 -16.63 5.04 4.35
N ILE A 197 -17.45 4.05 4.69
CA ILE A 197 -17.01 2.76 5.22
C ILE A 197 -16.72 1.83 4.04
N CYS A 198 -15.45 1.46 3.88
CA CYS A 198 -14.98 0.59 2.81
C CYS A 198 -14.76 -0.84 3.34
N SER A 199 -15.41 -1.79 2.70
CA SER A 199 -15.36 -3.23 3.03
C SER A 199 -15.05 -4.05 1.78
N ILE A 200 -14.49 -5.25 1.97
CA ILE A 200 -14.18 -6.18 0.88
C ILE A 200 -15.39 -7.06 0.60
N ASP A 201 -15.85 -7.11 -0.66
CA ASP A 201 -16.91 -8.04 -1.07
C ASP A 201 -16.33 -9.43 -1.34
N HIS A 202 -16.64 -10.38 -0.46
CA HIS A 202 -16.12 -11.74 -0.55
C HIS A 202 -16.64 -12.52 -1.78
N ASN A 203 -17.82 -12.20 -2.32
CA ASN A 203 -18.32 -12.86 -3.53
C ASN A 203 -17.49 -12.41 -4.74
N ALA A 204 -17.18 -11.11 -4.84
CA ALA A 204 -16.30 -10.59 -5.88
C ALA A 204 -14.87 -11.16 -5.75
N VAL A 205 -14.37 -11.41 -4.54
CA VAL A 205 -13.10 -12.12 -4.31
C VAL A 205 -13.17 -13.55 -4.88
N THR A 206 -14.25 -14.28 -4.63
CA THR A 206 -14.46 -15.63 -5.19
C THR A 206 -14.54 -15.60 -6.72
N ASP A 207 -15.24 -14.62 -7.31
CA ASP A 207 -15.29 -14.46 -8.76
C ASP A 207 -13.91 -14.18 -9.35
N LEU A 208 -13.11 -13.33 -8.69
CA LEU A 208 -11.73 -13.08 -9.09
C LEU A 208 -10.89 -14.36 -9.04
N GLU A 209 -10.97 -15.10 -7.93
CA GLU A 209 -10.26 -16.37 -7.70
C GLU A 209 -10.65 -17.45 -8.71
N ASN A 210 -11.91 -17.49 -9.15
CA ASN A 210 -12.38 -18.46 -10.14
C ASN A 210 -11.86 -18.17 -11.55
N ASN A 211 -11.79 -16.89 -11.94
CA ASN A 211 -11.54 -16.49 -13.31
C ASN A 211 -10.07 -16.13 -13.60
N TYR A 212 -9.31 -15.69 -12.60
CA TYR A 212 -7.97 -15.14 -12.78
C TYR A 212 -6.97 -15.72 -11.78
N TYR A 213 -5.72 -15.83 -12.20
CA TYR A 213 -4.58 -15.78 -11.29
C TYR A 213 -4.26 -14.32 -11.03
N SER A 214 -4.33 -13.89 -9.78
CA SER A 214 -4.20 -12.49 -9.40
C SER A 214 -3.21 -12.30 -8.25
N PHE A 215 -2.25 -11.39 -8.42
CA PHE A 215 -1.19 -11.16 -7.43
C PHE A 215 -0.55 -9.77 -7.55
N PHE A 216 0.05 -9.29 -6.46
CA PHE A 216 0.94 -8.13 -6.46
C PHE A 216 2.38 -8.54 -6.74
N ALA A 217 3.08 -7.77 -7.57
CA ALA A 217 4.51 -7.89 -7.77
C ALA A 217 5.14 -6.54 -8.14
N PHE A 218 6.46 -6.44 -8.00
CA PHE A 218 7.21 -5.42 -8.74
C PHE A 218 7.26 -5.80 -10.22
N ASP A 219 7.02 -4.84 -11.09
CA ASP A 219 7.14 -5.05 -12.53
C ASP A 219 8.60 -4.94 -12.99
N GLU A 220 9.44 -4.21 -12.26
CA GLU A 220 10.88 -4.14 -12.56
C GLU A 220 11.61 -5.38 -12.03
N VAL A 221 12.46 -5.97 -12.88
CA VAL A 221 13.23 -7.17 -12.55
C VAL A 221 14.54 -6.79 -11.89
N SER A 222 14.88 -7.44 -10.77
CA SER A 222 16.19 -7.24 -10.14
C SER A 222 17.30 -7.89 -10.99
N GLN A 223 18.38 -7.14 -11.27
CA GLN A 223 19.42 -7.49 -12.24
C GLN A 223 20.38 -8.62 -11.80
N HIS A 224 20.05 -9.41 -10.78
CA HIS A 224 21.00 -10.31 -10.11
C HIS A 224 21.11 -11.73 -10.69
N VAL A 225 20.54 -12.02 -11.86
CA VAL A 225 20.59 -13.38 -12.44
C VAL A 225 21.50 -13.43 -13.65
N ASN A 226 22.60 -14.17 -13.55
CA ASN A 226 23.63 -14.43 -14.57
C ASN A 226 23.13 -15.17 -15.85
N SER A 227 21.83 -15.26 -16.10
CA SER A 227 21.30 -15.89 -17.31
C SER A 227 21.07 -14.85 -18.41
N THR A 228 21.86 -14.92 -19.48
CA THR A 228 21.85 -14.00 -20.65
C THR A 228 20.47 -13.69 -21.25
N GLU A 229 19.43 -14.49 -20.99
CA GLU A 229 18.06 -14.28 -21.49
C GLU A 229 17.06 -13.66 -20.49
N ILE A 230 17.26 -13.78 -19.16
CA ILE A 230 16.50 -12.94 -18.20
C ILE A 230 16.85 -11.45 -18.45
N TYR A 231 18.04 -11.16 -18.96
CA TYR A 231 18.41 -9.81 -19.40
C TYR A 231 17.61 -9.29 -20.60
N THR A 232 16.88 -10.14 -21.34
CA THR A 232 16.05 -9.70 -22.48
C THR A 232 14.79 -8.97 -22.03
N TYR A 233 14.22 -9.33 -20.87
CA TYR A 233 12.99 -8.73 -20.35
C TYR A 233 13.29 -7.82 -19.17
N LYS A 234 13.16 -6.50 -19.38
CA LYS A 234 13.31 -5.51 -18.31
C LYS A 234 12.11 -5.44 -17.37
N LEU A 235 10.94 -5.93 -17.83
CA LEU A 235 9.68 -5.86 -17.12
C LEU A 235 9.05 -7.25 -16.96
N PHE A 236 8.50 -7.52 -15.79
CA PHE A 236 7.93 -8.80 -15.41
C PHE A 236 6.69 -9.16 -16.24
N HIS A 237 5.82 -8.19 -16.53
CA HIS A 237 4.67 -8.46 -17.40
C HIS A 237 5.08 -8.92 -18.81
N GLN A 238 6.24 -8.47 -19.33
CA GLN A 238 6.74 -8.93 -20.63
C GLN A 238 7.21 -10.38 -20.57
N PHE A 239 7.89 -10.74 -19.47
CA PHE A 239 8.28 -12.13 -19.21
C PHE A 239 7.04 -13.04 -19.10
N LEU A 240 6.05 -12.64 -18.29
CA LEU A 240 4.79 -13.37 -18.17
C LEU A 240 4.05 -13.44 -19.52
N GLY A 241 4.03 -12.34 -20.25
CA GLY A 241 3.47 -12.23 -21.60
C GLY A 241 4.05 -13.26 -22.56
N HIS A 242 5.37 -13.45 -22.52
CA HIS A 242 6.06 -14.38 -23.40
C HIS A 242 5.89 -15.84 -22.97
N TYR A 243 6.10 -16.15 -21.69
CA TYR A 243 6.22 -17.53 -21.21
C TYR A 243 4.95 -18.12 -20.58
N VAL A 244 4.09 -17.27 -20.01
CA VAL A 244 2.95 -17.72 -19.18
C VAL A 244 1.62 -17.51 -19.88
N SER A 245 1.34 -16.33 -20.43
CA SER A 245 0.07 -16.05 -21.10
C SER A 245 0.18 -14.88 -22.07
N ASP A 246 -0.52 -14.92 -23.20
CA ASP A 246 -0.62 -13.75 -24.09
C ASP A 246 -1.47 -12.62 -23.49
N ASN A 247 -2.29 -12.90 -22.46
CA ASN A 247 -3.20 -11.93 -21.86
C ASN A 247 -2.82 -11.68 -20.41
N VAL A 248 -1.80 -10.85 -20.20
CA VAL A 248 -1.39 -10.37 -18.87
C VAL A 248 -1.89 -8.94 -18.71
N ILE A 249 -2.87 -8.76 -17.83
CA ILE A 249 -3.41 -7.45 -17.50
C ILE A 249 -2.68 -6.93 -16.25
N THR A 250 -2.31 -5.64 -16.24
CA THR A 250 -1.61 -5.04 -15.08
C THR A 250 -2.32 -3.78 -14.59
N LEU A 251 -2.43 -3.64 -13.27
CA LEU A 251 -2.91 -2.43 -12.59
C LEU A 251 -1.75 -1.77 -11.84
N PRO A 252 -1.35 -0.54 -12.16
CA PRO A 252 -0.53 0.24 -11.23
C PRO A 252 -1.28 0.50 -9.91
N VAL A 253 -0.58 0.33 -8.79
CA VAL A 253 -1.05 0.83 -7.50
C VAL A 253 -0.64 2.30 -7.37
N HIS A 254 -1.60 3.20 -7.55
CA HIS A 254 -1.37 4.63 -7.41
C HIS A 254 -1.32 5.03 -5.93
N HIS A 255 -0.64 6.16 -5.66
CA HIS A 255 -0.59 6.81 -4.34
C HIS A 255 0.01 6.01 -3.17
N TYR A 256 0.52 4.80 -3.44
CA TYR A 256 1.27 4.00 -2.48
C TYR A 256 2.78 4.23 -2.62
N TYR A 257 3.53 4.17 -1.52
CA TYR A 257 4.98 4.44 -1.53
C TYR A 257 5.78 3.49 -2.44
N LYS A 258 5.35 2.23 -2.55
CA LYS A 258 6.02 1.25 -3.41
C LYS A 258 5.35 1.21 -4.77
N LYS A 259 6.16 1.21 -5.83
CA LYS A 259 5.72 1.06 -7.23
C LYS A 259 5.39 -0.40 -7.56
N ILE A 260 4.50 -1.01 -6.78
CA ILE A 260 3.99 -2.35 -7.04
C ILE A 260 2.86 -2.29 -8.08
N LYS A 261 2.63 -3.40 -8.78
CA LYS A 261 1.49 -3.57 -9.68
C LYS A 261 0.69 -4.81 -9.27
N MET A 262 -0.61 -4.80 -9.55
CA MET A 262 -1.42 -6.00 -9.59
C MET A 262 -1.32 -6.62 -10.98
N PHE A 263 -1.27 -7.93 -11.05
CA PHE A 263 -1.24 -8.72 -12.26
C PHE A 263 -2.46 -9.61 -12.28
N PHE A 264 -3.10 -9.72 -13.44
CA PHE A 264 -4.25 -10.59 -13.67
C PHE A 264 -4.02 -11.41 -14.93
N ILE A 265 -4.07 -12.74 -14.78
CA ILE A 265 -3.91 -13.69 -15.89
C ILE A 265 -5.16 -14.56 -15.94
N PRO A 266 -5.95 -14.52 -17.03
CA PRO A 266 -7.10 -15.40 -17.19
C PRO A 266 -6.68 -16.87 -17.12
N LYS A 267 -7.38 -17.68 -16.32
CA LYS A 267 -7.03 -19.09 -16.15
C LYS A 267 -7.14 -19.91 -17.44
N ASN A 268 -8.02 -19.50 -18.35
CA ASN A 268 -8.25 -20.15 -19.63
C ASN A 268 -7.21 -19.83 -20.72
N ASN A 269 -6.18 -19.03 -20.43
CA ASN A 269 -5.21 -18.56 -21.43
C ASN A 269 -3.74 -18.82 -21.05
N LEU A 270 -3.44 -19.93 -20.38
CA LEU A 270 -2.08 -20.29 -20.03
C LEU A 270 -1.35 -20.96 -21.21
N LYS A 271 -0.09 -20.58 -21.44
CA LYS A 271 0.87 -21.20 -22.38
C LYS A 271 1.63 -22.38 -21.78
N MET A 272 1.34 -22.69 -20.52
CA MET A 272 1.99 -23.73 -19.72
C MET A 272 0.96 -24.45 -18.86
N GLU A 273 1.34 -25.61 -18.31
CA GLU A 273 0.47 -26.37 -17.41
C GLU A 273 0.09 -25.55 -16.18
N SER A 274 -1.21 -25.58 -15.85
CA SER A 274 -1.76 -24.78 -14.75
C SER A 274 -1.13 -25.12 -13.40
N GLU A 275 -0.86 -26.40 -13.15
CA GLU A 275 -0.27 -26.91 -11.92
C GLU A 275 1.17 -26.40 -11.71
N ASP A 276 1.94 -26.26 -12.79
CA ASP A 276 3.28 -25.69 -12.73
C ASP A 276 3.24 -24.20 -12.41
N PHE A 277 2.28 -23.48 -12.99
CA PHE A 277 2.12 -22.05 -12.71
C PHE A 277 1.62 -21.78 -11.29
N ILE A 278 0.66 -22.58 -10.80
CA ILE A 278 0.19 -22.54 -9.41
C ILE A 278 1.35 -22.81 -8.46
N ARG A 279 2.13 -23.87 -8.70
CA ARG A 279 3.29 -24.20 -7.86
C ARG A 279 4.31 -23.07 -7.83
N PHE A 280 4.58 -22.44 -8.97
CA PHE A 280 5.42 -21.26 -9.04
C PHE A 280 4.86 -20.12 -8.18
N LEU A 281 3.58 -19.78 -8.33
CA LEU A 281 2.93 -18.72 -7.57
C LEU A 281 3.00 -18.99 -6.06
N ASP A 282 2.73 -20.21 -5.62
CA ASP A 282 2.80 -20.60 -4.20
C ASP A 282 4.23 -20.51 -3.64
N LEU A 283 5.24 -20.89 -4.44
CA LEU A 283 6.64 -20.77 -4.05
C LEU A 283 7.08 -19.30 -4.00
N ALA A 284 6.69 -18.51 -5.01
CA ALA A 284 6.97 -17.09 -5.05
C ALA A 284 6.25 -16.35 -3.90
N HIS A 285 5.04 -16.77 -3.54
CA HIS A 285 4.29 -16.20 -2.43
C HIS A 285 4.97 -16.45 -1.10
N ARG A 286 5.34 -17.71 -0.83
CA ARG A 286 6.10 -18.09 0.38
C ARG A 286 7.45 -17.40 0.46
N ALA A 287 8.10 -17.17 -0.67
CA ALA A 287 9.34 -16.40 -0.77
C ALA A 287 9.12 -14.88 -0.67
N LYS A 288 7.88 -14.41 -0.45
CA LYS A 288 7.47 -12.99 -0.39
C LYS A 288 7.81 -12.20 -1.66
N ARG A 289 7.98 -12.88 -2.80
CA ARG A 289 8.30 -12.29 -4.11
C ARG A 289 7.06 -11.81 -4.85
N VAL A 290 5.92 -12.41 -4.54
CA VAL A 290 4.58 -11.99 -4.96
C VAL A 290 3.64 -12.06 -3.76
N ILE A 291 2.59 -11.25 -3.75
CA ILE A 291 1.48 -11.40 -2.79
C ILE A 291 0.26 -11.87 -3.56
N LEU A 292 -0.24 -13.07 -3.27
CA LEU A 292 -1.48 -13.55 -3.87
C LEU A 292 -2.63 -12.62 -3.47
N LEU A 293 -3.36 -12.09 -4.44
CA LEU A 293 -4.36 -11.05 -4.19
C LEU A 293 -5.58 -11.63 -3.45
N ASN A 294 -6.00 -12.85 -3.78
CA ASN A 294 -7.07 -13.56 -3.07
C ASN A 294 -6.70 -13.81 -1.60
N GLU A 295 -5.45 -14.20 -1.29
CA GLU A 295 -5.00 -14.39 0.09
C GLU A 295 -4.89 -13.05 0.83
N TYR A 296 -4.36 -12.01 0.16
CA TYR A 296 -4.35 -10.66 0.70
C TYR A 296 -5.75 -10.19 1.09
N LEU A 297 -6.72 -10.28 0.18
CA LEU A 297 -8.09 -9.79 0.41
C LEU A 297 -8.83 -10.56 1.52
N LYS A 298 -8.42 -11.79 1.84
CA LYS A 298 -8.95 -12.55 2.98
C LYS A 298 -8.37 -12.08 4.33
N SER A 299 -7.14 -11.54 4.33
CA SER A 299 -6.49 -11.05 5.55
C SER A 299 -5.48 -9.91 5.27
N PRO A 300 -5.92 -8.68 4.95
CA PRO A 300 -4.99 -7.62 4.56
C PRO A 300 -3.97 -7.27 5.65
N VAL A 301 -4.40 -7.20 6.92
CA VAL A 301 -3.56 -6.82 8.06
C VAL A 301 -2.29 -7.67 8.17
N THR A 302 -2.35 -8.97 7.83
CA THR A 302 -1.18 -9.87 7.95
C THR A 302 -0.07 -9.59 6.96
N TYR A 303 -0.34 -8.82 5.90
CA TYR A 303 0.66 -8.45 4.89
C TYR A 303 1.31 -7.10 5.17
N HIS A 304 0.64 -6.21 5.90
CA HIS A 304 1.13 -4.88 6.27
C HIS A 304 2.08 -4.94 7.48
N THR A 305 3.28 -5.50 7.26
CA THR A 305 4.23 -5.83 8.34
C THR A 305 5.52 -5.00 8.30
N GLU A 306 5.84 -4.39 7.17
CA GLU A 306 7.10 -3.69 7.01
C GLU A 306 7.06 -2.32 7.69
N PRO A 307 8.00 -1.97 8.56
CA PRO A 307 8.09 -0.61 9.04
C PRO A 307 8.47 0.32 7.88
N TYR A 308 7.81 1.47 7.78
CA TYR A 308 8.37 2.55 6.96
C TYR A 308 9.73 2.95 7.57
N ILE A 309 10.74 3.24 6.74
CA ILE A 309 12.19 3.31 7.05
C ILE A 309 12.54 4.21 8.26
N HIS A 310 11.60 5.01 8.74
CA HIS A 310 11.74 5.90 9.90
C HIS A 310 10.72 5.66 11.03
N SER A 311 10.11 4.47 11.14
CA SER A 311 9.14 4.15 12.19
C SER A 311 9.71 4.41 13.60
N LEU A 312 9.30 5.52 14.22
CA LEU A 312 9.84 6.11 15.45
C LEU A 312 9.44 5.37 16.74
N ASN A 313 8.90 4.16 16.68
CA ASN A 313 8.72 3.31 17.88
C ASN A 313 10.04 3.15 18.67
N ASN A 314 11.19 3.42 18.03
CA ASN A 314 12.53 3.35 18.61
C ASN A 314 13.21 4.73 18.81
N ILE A 315 12.57 5.85 18.47
CA ILE A 315 13.16 7.19 18.63
C ILE A 315 12.09 8.10 19.22
N TYR A 316 12.20 8.32 20.53
CA TYR A 316 11.51 9.41 21.19
C TYR A 316 12.31 10.68 20.99
N LEU A 317 11.85 11.53 20.08
CA LEU A 317 12.49 12.80 19.77
C LEU A 317 12.48 13.76 20.98
N GLY A 318 11.45 13.63 21.83
CA GLY A 318 11.23 14.46 23.01
C GLY A 318 11.16 15.95 22.66
N ASP A 319 11.05 16.79 23.67
CA ASP A 319 11.43 18.18 23.62
C ASP A 319 12.55 18.28 24.67
N PRO A 320 13.76 18.71 24.30
CA PRO A 320 14.90 18.75 25.22
C PRO A 320 14.67 19.68 26.43
N VAL A 321 13.62 20.50 26.40
CA VAL A 321 13.26 21.48 27.43
C VAL A 321 11.92 21.16 28.12
N ARG A 322 11.18 20.13 27.68
CA ARG A 322 9.85 19.83 28.22
C ARG A 322 9.93 18.93 29.44
N GLU A 323 9.44 19.44 30.57
CA GLU A 323 9.14 18.61 31.73
C GLU A 323 7.89 17.77 31.45
N TYR A 324 8.06 16.45 31.34
CA TYR A 324 6.94 15.53 31.26
C TYR A 324 6.37 15.31 32.65
N ARG A 325 5.10 15.68 32.87
CA ARG A 325 4.35 15.16 34.01
C ARG A 325 4.19 13.66 33.82
N ARG A 326 4.77 12.88 34.73
CA ARG A 326 4.63 11.42 34.79
C ARG A 326 3.26 11.01 35.27
#